data_AF-A0A8H7WJE9-F1
#
_entry.id   AF-A0A8H7WJE9-F1
#
_cell.length_a   1.000
_cell.length_b   1.000
_cell.length_c   1.000
_cell.angle_alpha   90.00
_cell.angle_beta   90.00
_cell.angle_gamma   90.00
#
_symmetry.space_group_name_H-M   'P 1'
#
loop_
_entity.id
_entity.type
_entity.pdbx_description
1 polymer ?
#
loop_
_entity_poly.entity_id
_entity_poly.type
_entity_poly.pdbx_seq_one_letter_code
_entity_poly.pdbx_strand_id
1 'polypeptide(L)'
;MFSSSIVSLIMAAGLASAAVVPRTLNPDEIIVYGEGRVEVMNKTAWAALQSGATIGRPVSVHPDLGSGSDSNTTSSASTLNKRCDSITVFTPNPVQTFLDWDVLMSSVIHATGDSATVSVTQGYSIANTVTVTAGLSAAIPETFLTASFGISYAETWTSTYSAAYTFGVPDGKYGAVVSNPWTTRHSGYVDTGCVGSASRAYYQGDSYTSKASGGLSWVDGTISLCTGDEFPLKRCLGEGTL
;
A
#
# COMPACT_ATOMS: atom_id res chain seq x y z
N MET A 1 -12.73 -15.10 71.66
CA MET A 1 -12.08 -15.48 70.38
C MET A 1 -13.00 -15.02 69.28
N PHE A 2 -12.69 -13.90 68.63
CA PHE A 2 -13.56 -13.23 67.67
C PHE A 2 -13.27 -13.71 66.24
N SER A 3 -14.35 -13.93 65.51
CA SER A 3 -14.46 -14.40 64.13
C SER A 3 -13.69 -13.55 63.13
N SER A 4 -13.21 -14.18 62.05
CA SER A 4 -12.82 -13.46 60.83
C SER A 4 -13.24 -14.28 59.60
N SER A 5 -14.38 -13.93 59.04
CA SER A 5 -14.85 -14.39 57.73
C SER A 5 -14.27 -13.46 56.66
N ILE A 6 -13.47 -13.99 55.73
CA ILE A 6 -12.94 -13.25 54.58
C ILE A 6 -14.00 -13.29 53.48
N VAL A 7 -14.55 -12.13 53.13
CA VAL A 7 -15.47 -11.93 52.00
C VAL A 7 -14.62 -11.55 50.78
N SER A 8 -14.53 -12.43 49.78
CA SER A 8 -13.96 -12.12 48.47
C SER A 8 -15.02 -11.46 47.58
N LEU A 9 -14.83 -10.17 47.27
CA LEU A 9 -15.64 -9.43 46.32
C LEU A 9 -15.02 -9.56 44.92
N ILE A 10 -15.61 -10.38 44.04
CA ILE A 10 -15.22 -10.45 42.63
C ILE A 10 -15.98 -9.34 41.88
N MET A 11 -15.28 -8.27 41.51
CA MET A 11 -15.80 -7.30 40.55
C MET A 11 -15.72 -7.91 39.15
N ALA A 12 -16.85 -8.39 38.64
CA ALA A 12 -17.02 -8.68 37.22
C ALA A 12 -17.24 -7.36 36.48
N ALA A 13 -16.16 -6.75 35.97
CA ALA A 13 -16.28 -5.66 35.01
C ALA A 13 -16.72 -6.26 33.67
N GLY A 14 -18.02 -6.21 33.38
CA GLY A 14 -18.55 -6.53 32.07
C GLY A 14 -18.01 -5.54 31.05
N LEU A 15 -17.16 -6.00 30.13
CA LEU A 15 -16.82 -5.26 28.92
C LEU A 15 -18.08 -5.21 28.06
N ALA A 16 -18.81 -4.09 28.13
CA ALA A 16 -19.85 -3.80 27.15
C ALA A 16 -19.16 -3.54 25.81
N SER A 17 -19.08 -4.56 24.96
CA SER A 17 -18.74 -4.37 23.54
C SER A 17 -19.84 -3.51 22.93
N ALA A 18 -19.51 -2.27 22.56
CA ALA A 18 -20.41 -1.45 21.76
C ALA A 18 -20.72 -2.20 20.47
N ALA A 19 -22.00 -2.57 20.27
CA ALA A 19 -22.45 -3.16 19.02
C ALA A 19 -22.18 -2.14 17.89
N VAL A 20 -21.34 -2.50 16.93
CA VAL A 20 -21.09 -1.65 15.77
C VAL A 20 -22.36 -1.64 14.93
N VAL A 21 -23.01 -0.48 14.81
CA VAL A 21 -24.24 -0.33 14.04
C VAL A 21 -23.91 -0.39 12.55
N PRO A 22 -24.49 -1.32 11.76
CA PRO A 22 -24.34 -1.32 10.32
C PRO A 22 -24.83 0.00 9.72
N ARG A 23 -23.99 0.66 8.94
CA ARG A 23 -24.27 1.91 8.23
C ARG A 23 -24.04 1.69 6.75
N THR A 24 -25.10 1.91 5.98
CA THR A 24 -24.99 2.06 4.52
C THR A 24 -24.47 3.46 4.21
N LEU A 25 -23.39 3.51 3.44
CA LEU A 25 -22.73 4.70 2.95
C LEU A 25 -23.20 5.02 1.54
N ASN A 26 -23.33 6.31 1.27
CA ASN A 26 -23.62 6.84 -0.05
C ASN A 26 -22.39 6.74 -0.97
N PRO A 27 -22.59 6.71 -2.31
CA PRO A 27 -21.49 6.72 -3.27
C PRO A 27 -20.51 7.89 -3.10
N ASP A 28 -20.98 9.03 -2.60
CA ASP A 28 -20.19 10.24 -2.38
C ASP A 28 -19.47 10.27 -1.02
N GLU A 29 -19.70 9.27 -0.16
CA GLU A 29 -19.00 9.13 1.11
C GLU A 29 -17.71 8.33 0.93
N ILE A 30 -16.72 8.66 1.76
CA ILE A 30 -15.42 8.01 1.83
C ILE A 30 -15.09 7.73 3.29
N ILE A 31 -14.57 6.54 3.55
CA ILE A 31 -14.01 6.19 4.85
C ILE A 31 -12.54 6.57 4.79
N VAL A 32 -12.08 7.39 5.73
CA VAL A 32 -10.68 7.78 5.89
C VAL A 32 -10.16 7.05 7.11
N TYR A 33 -9.10 6.28 6.91
CA TYR A 33 -8.36 5.63 7.98
C TYR A 33 -7.00 6.31 8.12
N GLY A 34 -6.70 6.83 9.30
CA GLY A 34 -5.42 7.47 9.56
C GLY A 34 -5.28 7.83 11.02
N GLU A 35 -4.04 7.83 11.53
CA GLU A 35 -3.73 8.18 12.92
C GLU A 35 -4.49 7.33 13.97
N GLY A 36 -4.94 6.13 13.60
CA GLY A 36 -5.71 5.24 14.49
C GLY A 36 -7.18 5.64 14.67
N ARG A 37 -7.70 6.58 13.86
CA ARG A 37 -9.12 6.93 13.80
C ARG A 37 -9.74 6.53 12.46
N VAL A 38 -11.04 6.25 12.51
CA VAL A 38 -11.90 6.03 11.35
C VAL A 38 -12.88 7.18 11.26
N GLU A 39 -12.89 7.88 10.12
CA GLU A 39 -13.81 8.98 9.88
C GLU A 39 -14.55 8.76 8.56
N VAL A 40 -15.85 9.04 8.55
CA VAL A 40 -16.66 9.04 7.32
C VAL A 40 -16.93 10.48 6.94
N MET A 41 -16.54 10.86 5.73
CA MET A 41 -16.76 12.22 5.20
C MET A 41 -17.13 12.18 3.73
N ASN A 42 -17.47 13.33 3.14
CA ASN A 42 -17.74 13.43 1.71
C ASN A 42 -16.43 13.42 0.90
N LYS A 43 -16.41 12.74 -0.24
CA LYS A 43 -15.25 12.68 -1.16
C LYS A 43 -14.72 14.05 -1.55
N THR A 44 -15.60 15.03 -1.80
CA THR A 44 -15.20 16.39 -2.18
C THR A 44 -14.54 17.14 -1.02
N ALA A 45 -15.06 16.97 0.19
CA ALA A 45 -14.48 17.54 1.40
C ALA A 45 -13.09 16.95 1.68
N TRP A 46 -12.95 15.62 1.55
CA TRP A 46 -11.67 14.95 1.67
C TRP A 46 -10.65 15.45 0.63
N ALA A 47 -11.07 15.53 -0.64
CA ALA A 47 -10.20 16.04 -1.71
C ALA A 47 -9.73 17.48 -1.47
N ALA A 48 -10.57 18.33 -0.87
CA ALA A 48 -10.19 19.69 -0.50
C ALA A 48 -9.14 19.73 0.62
N LEU A 49 -9.27 18.84 1.62
CA LEU A 49 -8.28 18.70 2.70
C LEU A 49 -6.93 18.17 2.20
N GLN A 50 -6.93 17.46 1.07
CA GLN A 50 -5.75 16.82 0.49
C GLN A 50 -4.99 17.68 -0.54
N SER A 51 -5.31 18.97 -0.67
CA SER A 51 -4.82 19.90 -1.70
C SER A 51 -3.29 20.07 -1.83
N GLY A 52 -2.49 19.42 -0.98
CA GLY A 52 -1.02 19.40 -1.06
C GLY A 52 -0.38 18.01 -1.16
N ALA A 53 -1.16 16.92 -1.24
CA ALA A 53 -0.58 15.58 -1.29
C ALA A 53 -0.57 14.98 -2.69
N THR A 54 0.38 14.08 -2.91
CA THR A 54 0.49 13.32 -4.14
C THR A 54 -0.58 12.24 -4.17
N ILE A 55 -1.53 12.38 -5.10
CA ILE A 55 -2.59 11.38 -5.35
C ILE A 55 -2.21 10.59 -6.59
N GLY A 56 -2.32 9.28 -6.49
CA GLY A 56 -1.92 8.33 -7.52
C GLY A 56 -0.44 7.98 -7.41
N ARG A 57 -0.13 6.77 -7.89
CA ARG A 57 1.23 6.27 -7.99
C ARG A 57 2.06 7.19 -8.88
N PRO A 58 3.15 7.81 -8.38
CA PRO A 58 4.04 8.57 -9.23
C PRO A 58 4.70 7.63 -10.23
N VAL A 59 4.87 8.12 -11.46
CA VAL A 59 5.58 7.40 -12.52
C VAL A 59 6.98 7.08 -12.00
N SER A 60 7.31 5.79 -12.00
CA SER A 60 8.68 5.37 -11.72
C SER A 60 9.57 5.99 -12.79
N VAL A 61 10.46 6.88 -12.39
CA VAL A 61 11.47 7.46 -13.27
C VAL A 61 12.47 6.35 -13.54
N HIS A 62 12.15 5.47 -14.48
CA HIS A 62 13.13 4.61 -15.11
C HIS A 62 13.76 5.47 -16.20
N PRO A 63 14.98 6.01 -16.03
CA PRO A 63 15.74 6.34 -17.21
C PRO A 63 15.85 5.00 -17.94
N ASP A 64 15.28 4.93 -19.14
CA ASP A 64 15.61 3.88 -20.08
C ASP A 64 17.14 3.84 -20.06
N LEU A 65 17.72 2.78 -19.50
CA LEU A 65 19.16 2.59 -19.57
C LEU A 65 19.36 2.31 -21.04
N GLY A 66 19.54 3.39 -21.81
CA GLY A 66 19.91 3.31 -23.20
C GLY A 66 21.04 2.29 -23.23
N SER A 67 20.79 1.20 -23.93
CA SER A 67 21.80 0.25 -24.30
C SER A 67 22.81 1.04 -25.13
N GLY A 68 23.74 1.70 -24.44
CA GLY A 68 24.93 2.31 -24.99
C GLY A 68 25.78 1.16 -25.48
N SER A 69 25.40 0.61 -26.64
CA SER A 69 26.32 -0.10 -27.52
C SER A 69 27.31 0.91 -28.04
N ASP A 70 28.20 1.39 -27.18
CA ASP A 70 29.48 1.93 -27.62
C ASP A 70 30.39 0.73 -27.94
N SER A 71 30.04 0.04 -29.03
CA SER A 71 30.96 -0.81 -29.76
C SER A 71 32.00 0.07 -30.43
N ASN A 72 32.99 0.53 -29.66
CA ASN A 72 34.36 0.74 -30.10
C ASN A 72 35.23 1.20 -28.93
N THR A 73 35.73 0.25 -28.14
CA THR A 73 37.07 0.39 -27.56
C THR A 73 37.82 -0.92 -27.72
N THR A 74 38.86 -0.84 -28.53
CA THR A 74 39.87 -1.84 -28.78
C THR A 74 40.40 -2.41 -27.47
N SER A 75 40.35 -3.73 -27.39
CA SER A 75 41.12 -4.63 -26.52
C SER A 75 42.38 -4.01 -25.89
N SER A 76 42.33 -3.81 -24.58
CA SER A 76 43.49 -3.85 -23.69
C SER A 76 43.07 -4.47 -22.35
N ALA A 77 42.68 -5.75 -22.43
CA ALA A 77 42.60 -6.61 -21.26
C ALA A 77 44.01 -6.97 -20.82
N SER A 78 44.62 -6.17 -19.93
CA SER A 78 45.68 -6.68 -19.07
C SER A 78 45.89 -5.81 -17.82
N THR A 79 45.83 -6.47 -16.66
CA THR A 79 46.37 -6.07 -15.33
C THR A 79 45.53 -5.31 -14.29
N LEU A 80 44.38 -4.69 -14.60
CA LEU A 80 43.59 -3.99 -13.55
C LEU A 80 42.62 -4.89 -12.75
N ASN A 81 42.25 -6.07 -13.28
CA ASN A 81 41.29 -6.98 -12.62
C ASN A 81 41.83 -7.67 -11.36
N LYS A 82 43.12 -7.54 -11.02
CA LYS A 82 43.71 -8.23 -9.86
C LYS A 82 43.56 -7.45 -8.54
N ARG A 83 43.06 -6.20 -8.59
CA ARG A 83 42.84 -5.33 -7.41
C ARG A 83 41.48 -4.63 -7.42
N CYS A 84 40.49 -5.22 -8.08
CA CYS A 84 39.14 -4.68 -7.98
C CYS A 84 38.40 -5.42 -6.87
N ASP A 85 38.29 -4.76 -5.72
CA ASP A 85 37.26 -5.10 -4.76
C ASP A 85 35.94 -4.56 -5.33
N SER A 86 35.02 -5.47 -5.66
CA SER A 86 33.69 -5.08 -6.12
C SER A 86 33.01 -4.29 -5.02
N ILE A 87 32.70 -3.02 -5.29
CA ILE A 87 31.97 -2.16 -4.36
C ILE A 87 30.51 -2.09 -4.77
N THR A 88 29.64 -1.98 -3.79
CA THR A 88 28.21 -1.70 -3.98
C THR A 88 27.90 -0.35 -3.34
N VAL A 89 27.40 0.59 -4.13
CA VAL A 89 27.07 1.95 -3.68
C VAL A 89 25.60 2.22 -3.94
N PHE A 90 24.90 2.70 -2.90
CA PHE A 90 23.49 3.07 -2.99
C PHE A 90 23.37 4.60 -3.05
N THR A 91 22.67 5.08 -4.07
CA THR A 91 22.31 6.50 -4.22
C THR A 91 20.80 6.62 -4.03
N PRO A 92 20.31 6.99 -2.82
CA PRO A 92 18.89 7.12 -2.55
C PRO A 92 18.32 8.39 -3.20
N ASN A 93 17.13 8.27 -3.76
CA ASN A 93 16.29 9.40 -4.16
C ASN A 93 15.52 9.94 -2.94
N PRO A 94 14.94 11.15 -3.03
CA PRO A 94 14.03 11.64 -2.01
C PRO A 94 12.88 10.65 -1.76
N VAL A 95 12.55 10.45 -0.48
CA VAL A 95 11.42 9.60 -0.08
C VAL A 95 10.12 10.23 -0.57
N GLN A 96 9.25 9.43 -1.17
CA GLN A 96 7.95 9.86 -1.67
C GLN A 96 6.84 9.30 -0.79
N THR A 97 5.83 10.12 -0.49
CA THR A 97 4.60 9.68 0.18
C THR A 97 3.41 10.07 -0.69
N PHE A 98 2.59 9.09 -1.06
CA PHE A 98 1.46 9.29 -1.96
C PHE A 98 0.31 8.34 -1.64
N LEU A 99 -0.88 8.71 -2.09
CA LEU A 99 -2.04 7.83 -2.05
C LEU A 99 -2.01 6.92 -3.29
N ASP A 100 -1.87 5.62 -3.10
CA ASP A 100 -1.70 4.67 -4.21
C ASP A 100 -3.01 4.38 -4.95
N TRP A 101 -2.90 3.65 -6.06
CA TRP A 101 -4.03 3.25 -6.88
C TRP A 101 -5.02 2.33 -6.17
N ASP A 102 -6.17 2.15 -6.81
CA ASP A 102 -7.24 1.31 -6.28
C ASP A 102 -6.82 -0.14 -6.08
N VAL A 103 -6.95 -0.61 -4.84
CA VAL A 103 -6.85 -2.00 -4.43
C VAL A 103 -8.27 -2.53 -4.17
N LEU A 104 -8.64 -3.60 -4.87
CA LEU A 104 -9.97 -4.18 -4.78
C LEU A 104 -10.21 -4.81 -3.39
N MET A 105 -11.31 -4.43 -2.74
CA MET A 105 -11.72 -4.95 -1.42
C MET A 105 -12.98 -5.81 -1.46
N SER A 106 -13.69 -5.82 -2.58
CA SER A 106 -14.92 -6.57 -2.78
C SER A 106 -15.00 -7.11 -4.20
N SER A 107 -15.90 -8.04 -4.46
CA SER A 107 -16.30 -8.34 -5.84
C SER A 107 -16.91 -7.11 -6.52
N VAL A 108 -16.74 -7.01 -7.84
CA VAL A 108 -17.49 -6.07 -8.69
C VAL A 108 -18.92 -6.58 -8.83
N ILE A 109 -19.90 -5.74 -8.53
CA ILE A 109 -21.34 -6.06 -8.68
C ILE A 109 -22.00 -5.13 -9.68
N HIS A 110 -23.06 -5.61 -10.34
CA HIS A 110 -23.95 -4.78 -11.16
C HIS A 110 -25.28 -4.60 -10.43
N ALA A 111 -25.70 -3.36 -10.22
CA ALA A 111 -27.00 -3.09 -9.61
C ALA A 111 -28.09 -3.15 -10.69
N THR A 112 -29.09 -4.02 -10.48
CA THR A 112 -30.24 -4.17 -11.37
C THR A 112 -31.56 -3.94 -10.62
N GLY A 113 -32.30 -2.91 -11.01
CA GLY A 113 -33.63 -2.59 -10.50
C GLY A 113 -33.61 -1.58 -9.35
N ASP A 114 -32.96 -1.95 -8.24
CA ASP A 114 -32.77 -1.10 -7.05
C ASP A 114 -31.28 -1.02 -6.66
N SER A 115 -30.90 -0.06 -5.82
CA SER A 115 -29.52 0.09 -5.35
C SER A 115 -29.02 -1.18 -4.66
N ALA A 116 -27.96 -1.80 -5.19
CA ALA A 116 -27.36 -3.00 -4.61
C ALA A 116 -26.31 -2.61 -3.56
N THR A 117 -26.17 -3.33 -2.45
CA THR A 117 -25.15 -3.01 -1.44
C THR A 117 -23.93 -3.89 -1.56
N VAL A 118 -22.74 -3.30 -1.53
CA VAL A 118 -21.47 -4.03 -1.47
C VAL A 118 -20.81 -3.82 -0.11
N SER A 119 -20.37 -4.90 0.52
CA SER A 119 -19.72 -4.84 1.84
C SER A 119 -18.23 -4.52 1.68
N VAL A 120 -17.69 -3.78 2.65
CA VAL A 120 -16.26 -3.43 2.72
C VAL A 120 -15.35 -4.67 2.97
N THR A 121 -15.92 -5.87 3.13
CA THR A 121 -15.19 -7.01 3.71
C THR A 121 -15.25 -8.30 2.90
N GLN A 122 -14.38 -8.45 1.91
CA GLN A 122 -13.90 -9.79 1.57
C GLN A 122 -12.38 -9.79 1.37
N GLY A 123 -11.66 -10.04 2.48
CA GLY A 123 -10.36 -10.70 2.46
C GLY A 123 -9.28 -10.12 1.54
N TYR A 124 -9.14 -8.78 1.50
CA TYR A 124 -8.04 -8.20 0.75
C TYR A 124 -6.73 -8.36 1.53
N SER A 125 -5.68 -8.67 0.78
CA SER A 125 -4.32 -8.82 1.27
C SER A 125 -3.42 -7.85 0.51
N ILE A 126 -2.77 -6.94 1.21
CA ILE A 126 -1.75 -6.05 0.63
C ILE A 126 -0.41 -6.39 1.27
N ALA A 127 0.68 -6.35 0.51
CA ALA A 127 2.01 -6.67 1.00
C ALA A 127 3.00 -5.62 0.52
N ASN A 128 4.00 -5.33 1.36
CA ASN A 128 5.13 -4.50 0.95
C ASN A 128 5.78 -5.07 -0.31
N THR A 129 6.24 -4.21 -1.22
CA THR A 129 6.83 -4.67 -2.47
C THR A 129 8.23 -4.10 -2.66
N VAL A 130 9.13 -4.93 -3.19
CA VAL A 130 10.44 -4.51 -3.71
C VAL A 130 10.45 -4.80 -5.21
N THR A 131 10.82 -3.80 -6.00
CA THR A 131 11.08 -3.94 -7.41
C THR A 131 12.51 -3.52 -7.70
N VAL A 132 13.26 -4.37 -8.40
CA VAL A 132 14.62 -4.09 -8.86
C VAL A 132 14.66 -4.35 -10.36
N THR A 133 15.28 -3.47 -11.14
CA THR A 133 15.43 -3.67 -12.59
C THR A 133 16.22 -4.96 -12.87
N ALA A 134 15.76 -5.74 -13.85
CA ALA A 134 16.35 -7.03 -14.23
C ALA A 134 17.85 -6.90 -14.58
N GLY A 135 18.67 -7.79 -14.02
CA GLY A 135 20.13 -7.84 -14.26
C GLY A 135 20.99 -7.71 -13.00
N LEU A 136 20.45 -7.16 -11.91
CA LEU A 136 21.14 -6.99 -10.62
C LEU A 136 20.33 -7.52 -9.43
N SER A 137 19.29 -8.33 -9.66
CA SER A 137 18.45 -8.93 -8.59
C SER A 137 19.25 -9.77 -7.59
N ALA A 138 20.38 -10.33 -8.01
CA ALA A 138 21.32 -11.03 -7.11
C ALA A 138 22.20 -10.10 -6.27
N ALA A 139 22.32 -8.81 -6.63
CA ALA A 139 23.22 -7.84 -6.00
C ALA A 139 22.54 -6.95 -4.94
N ILE A 140 21.21 -6.86 -4.94
CA ILE A 140 20.45 -6.17 -3.89
C ILE A 140 19.70 -7.20 -3.04
N PRO A 141 20.31 -7.73 -1.97
CA PRO A 141 19.58 -8.61 -1.08
C PRO A 141 18.49 -7.81 -0.36
N GLU A 142 17.27 -8.35 -0.31
CA GLU A 142 16.12 -7.77 0.41
C GLU A 142 16.47 -7.42 1.87
N THR A 143 17.42 -8.15 2.46
CA THR A 143 17.97 -7.89 3.80
C THR A 143 18.70 -6.55 3.90
N PHE A 144 19.39 -6.08 2.85
CA PHE A 144 20.00 -4.76 2.85
C PHE A 144 18.94 -3.66 2.82
N LEU A 145 17.91 -3.80 1.98
CA LEU A 145 16.82 -2.83 1.92
C LEU A 145 16.04 -2.82 3.24
N THR A 146 15.79 -4.00 3.82
CA THR A 146 15.16 -4.16 5.14
C THR A 146 16.00 -3.51 6.23
N ALA A 147 17.31 -3.75 6.27
CA ALA A 147 18.21 -3.16 7.26
C ALA A 147 18.39 -1.64 7.07
N SER A 148 18.40 -1.16 5.82
CA SER A 148 18.66 0.25 5.50
C SER A 148 17.43 1.13 5.69
N PHE A 149 16.24 0.61 5.38
CA PHE A 149 14.99 1.36 5.43
C PHE A 149 14.07 0.93 6.57
N GLY A 150 14.41 -0.14 7.30
CA GLY A 150 13.57 -0.67 8.37
C GLY A 150 12.26 -1.30 7.88
N ILE A 151 12.14 -1.57 6.57
CA ILE A 151 10.90 -2.07 5.96
C ILE A 151 10.95 -3.59 5.91
N SER A 152 10.05 -4.25 6.63
CA SER A 152 9.85 -5.69 6.47
C SER A 152 9.08 -5.96 5.18
N TYR A 153 9.76 -6.36 4.11
CA TYR A 153 9.11 -6.65 2.83
C TYR A 153 8.32 -7.97 2.83
N ALA A 154 8.37 -8.74 3.92
CA ALA A 154 7.50 -9.89 4.15
C ALA A 154 6.16 -9.51 4.83
N GLU A 155 5.98 -8.24 5.22
CA GLU A 155 4.77 -7.81 5.91
C GLU A 155 3.58 -7.80 4.94
N THR A 156 2.56 -8.55 5.33
CA THR A 156 1.31 -8.72 4.61
C THR A 156 0.17 -8.35 5.54
N TRP A 157 -0.73 -7.50 5.09
CA TRP A 157 -1.92 -7.10 5.83
C TRP A 157 -3.13 -7.74 5.20
N THR A 158 -3.76 -8.63 5.95
CA THR A 158 -5.11 -9.12 5.63
C THR A 158 -6.09 -8.33 6.49
N SER A 159 -7.03 -7.61 5.87
CA SER A 159 -8.07 -6.94 6.65
C SER A 159 -9.19 -7.91 7.02
N THR A 160 -9.59 -7.90 8.29
CA THR A 160 -10.69 -8.72 8.82
C THR A 160 -11.91 -7.90 9.24
N TYR A 161 -11.94 -6.59 8.95
CA TYR A 161 -13.02 -5.73 9.42
C TYR A 161 -14.33 -6.01 8.72
N SER A 162 -15.14 -6.87 9.33
CA SER A 162 -16.29 -7.51 8.69
C SER A 162 -17.63 -6.82 8.87
N ALA A 163 -17.76 -5.84 9.75
CA ALA A 163 -19.04 -5.79 10.46
C ALA A 163 -19.96 -4.58 10.26
N ALA A 164 -19.60 -3.47 9.61
CA ALA A 164 -20.53 -2.32 9.65
C ALA A 164 -20.64 -1.35 8.47
N TYR A 165 -19.76 -1.34 7.47
CA TYR A 165 -19.95 -0.41 6.34
C TYR A 165 -20.31 -1.18 5.07
N THR A 166 -21.43 -0.80 4.48
CA THR A 166 -21.83 -1.20 3.13
C THR A 166 -21.92 0.05 2.27
N PHE A 167 -21.64 -0.05 0.99
CA PHE A 167 -21.87 1.03 0.03
C PHE A 167 -23.07 0.69 -0.84
N GLY A 168 -23.97 1.65 -1.04
CA GLY A 168 -25.03 1.53 -2.03
C GLY A 168 -24.50 1.80 -3.43
N VAL A 169 -24.59 0.82 -4.32
CA VAL A 169 -24.28 0.95 -5.74
C VAL A 169 -25.51 1.50 -6.47
N PRO A 170 -25.38 2.61 -7.24
CA PRO A 170 -26.50 3.17 -7.99
C PRO A 170 -27.05 2.18 -9.03
N ASP A 171 -28.36 2.23 -9.26
CA ASP A 171 -29.02 1.38 -10.26
C ASP A 171 -28.40 1.52 -11.66
N GLY A 172 -28.28 0.40 -12.36
CA GLY A 172 -27.67 0.30 -13.68
C GLY A 172 -26.14 0.42 -13.72
N LYS A 173 -25.47 0.74 -12.60
CA LYS A 173 -24.01 0.89 -12.52
C LYS A 173 -23.33 -0.38 -12.02
N TYR A 174 -22.09 -0.56 -12.45
CA TYR A 174 -21.13 -1.45 -11.81
C TYR A 174 -20.50 -0.76 -10.61
N GLY A 175 -20.28 -1.48 -9.52
CA GLY A 175 -19.70 -0.95 -8.31
C GLY A 175 -18.78 -1.94 -7.60
N ALA A 176 -17.68 -1.44 -7.05
CA ALA A 176 -16.78 -2.20 -6.19
C ALA A 176 -16.22 -1.30 -5.09
N VAL A 177 -15.97 -1.89 -3.91
CA VAL A 177 -15.25 -1.22 -2.83
C VAL A 177 -13.76 -1.29 -3.14
N VAL A 178 -13.11 -0.13 -3.09
CA VAL A 178 -11.66 0.00 -3.29
C VAL A 178 -11.03 0.66 -2.09
N SER A 179 -9.79 0.25 -1.77
CA SER A 179 -8.90 0.99 -0.87
C SER A 179 -7.84 1.71 -1.68
N ASN A 180 -7.53 2.93 -1.26
CA ASN A 180 -6.33 3.64 -1.68
C ASN A 180 -5.41 3.79 -0.47
N PRO A 181 -4.33 3.00 -0.38
CA PRO A 181 -3.44 3.05 0.76
C PRO A 181 -2.42 4.20 0.64
N TRP A 182 -2.13 4.86 1.76
CA TRP A 182 -0.96 5.72 1.89
C TRP A 182 0.30 4.88 1.81
N THR A 183 1.13 5.22 0.83
CA THR A 183 2.33 4.48 0.48
C THR A 183 3.55 5.37 0.64
N THR A 184 4.54 4.87 1.37
CA THR A 184 5.87 5.45 1.46
C THR A 184 6.80 4.66 0.56
N ARG A 185 7.33 5.34 -0.46
CA ARG A 185 8.24 4.78 -1.46
C ARG A 185 9.66 5.23 -1.20
N HIS A 186 10.53 4.24 -1.02
CA HIS A 186 11.97 4.39 -1.07
C HIS A 186 12.45 3.99 -2.46
N SER A 187 13.23 4.83 -3.11
CA SER A 187 13.80 4.48 -4.41
C SER A 187 15.21 5.02 -4.56
N GLY A 188 15.92 4.54 -5.56
CA GLY A 188 17.27 5.02 -5.84
C GLY A 188 17.97 4.16 -6.88
N TYR A 189 19.28 4.35 -6.94
CA TYR A 189 20.17 3.59 -7.81
C TYR A 189 21.15 2.78 -6.96
N VAL A 190 21.47 1.59 -7.44
CA VAL A 190 22.59 0.79 -6.96
C VAL A 190 23.64 0.73 -8.06
N ASP A 191 24.90 1.00 -7.70
CA ASP A 191 26.06 0.80 -8.56
C ASP A 191 26.86 -0.37 -8.00
N THR A 192 27.07 -1.43 -8.79
CA THR A 192 27.85 -2.61 -8.38
C THR A 192 28.98 -2.85 -9.35
N GLY A 193 30.22 -2.93 -8.85
CA GLY A 193 31.38 -3.31 -9.63
C GLY A 193 32.63 -2.51 -9.27
N CYS A 194 33.50 -2.33 -10.25
CA CYS A 194 34.76 -1.62 -10.08
C CYS A 194 34.57 -0.13 -10.33
N VAL A 195 35.38 0.71 -9.69
CA VAL A 195 35.49 2.12 -10.08
C VAL A 195 35.90 2.20 -11.56
N GLY A 196 35.03 2.75 -12.41
CA GLY A 196 35.20 2.82 -13.87
C GLY A 196 34.60 1.65 -14.67
N SER A 197 34.07 0.61 -14.01
CA SER A 197 33.35 -0.50 -14.63
C SER A 197 32.29 -1.04 -13.66
N ALA A 198 31.28 -0.20 -13.38
CA ALA A 198 30.16 -0.53 -12.51
C ALA A 198 28.87 -0.68 -13.33
N SER A 199 28.05 -1.64 -12.96
CA SER A 199 26.68 -1.77 -13.46
C SER A 199 25.73 -0.99 -12.56
N ARG A 200 24.81 -0.24 -13.17
CA ARG A 200 23.79 0.54 -12.46
C ARG A 200 22.42 -0.12 -12.60
N ALA A 201 21.71 -0.32 -11.48
CA ALA A 201 20.29 -0.67 -11.47
C ALA A 201 19.47 0.32 -10.66
N TYR A 202 18.19 0.41 -10.99
CA TYR A 202 17.20 1.11 -10.20
C TYR A 202 16.54 0.14 -9.20
N TYR A 203 16.28 0.64 -8.00
CA TYR A 203 15.48 -0.06 -7.00
C TYR A 203 14.34 0.83 -6.51
N GLN A 204 13.23 0.19 -6.16
CA GLN A 204 12.09 0.81 -5.55
C GLN A 204 11.49 -0.16 -4.52
N GLY A 205 11.25 0.33 -3.31
CA GLY A 205 10.53 -0.37 -2.26
C GLY A 205 9.33 0.45 -1.82
N ASP A 206 8.14 -0.12 -1.97
CA ASP A 206 6.89 0.49 -1.51
C ASP A 206 6.49 -0.14 -0.19
N SER A 207 6.25 0.72 0.80
CA SER A 207 5.84 0.33 2.13
C SER A 207 4.55 1.02 2.55
N TYR A 208 3.78 0.33 3.39
CA TYR A 208 2.51 0.82 3.89
C TYR A 208 2.60 1.14 5.37
N THR A 209 1.96 2.23 5.78
CA THR A 209 1.85 2.54 7.22
C THR A 209 0.66 1.79 7.78
N SER A 210 0.93 0.84 8.69
CA SER A 210 -0.11 0.11 9.41
C SER A 210 -0.29 0.65 10.82
N LYS A 211 -1.54 0.69 11.28
CA LYS A 211 -1.85 0.85 12.70
C LYS A 211 -2.94 -0.12 13.09
N ALA A 212 -2.58 -1.08 13.94
CA ALA A 212 -3.55 -1.95 14.59
C ALA A 212 -4.19 -1.20 15.77
N SER A 213 -5.48 -0.91 15.67
CA SER A 213 -6.27 -0.37 16.78
C SER A 213 -7.57 -1.15 16.89
N GLY A 214 -7.92 -1.59 18.11
CA GLY A 214 -9.19 -2.28 18.36
C GLY A 214 -9.33 -3.69 17.72
N GLY A 215 -8.22 -4.40 17.50
CA GLY A 215 -8.24 -5.76 16.91
C GLY A 215 -8.35 -5.79 15.38
N LEU A 216 -8.12 -4.66 14.72
CA LEU A 216 -8.21 -4.52 13.27
C LEU A 216 -6.87 -4.03 12.70
N SER A 217 -6.28 -4.80 11.79
CA SER A 217 -5.07 -4.41 11.05
C SER A 217 -5.47 -3.74 9.74
N TRP A 218 -5.24 -2.44 9.65
CA TRP A 218 -5.51 -1.63 8.47
C TRP A 218 -4.27 -0.87 8.02
N VAL A 219 -4.23 -0.62 6.72
CA VAL A 219 -3.31 0.32 6.12
C VAL A 219 -3.96 1.70 6.13
N ASP A 220 -3.23 2.71 6.59
CA ASP A 220 -3.65 4.11 6.52
C ASP A 220 -3.99 4.47 5.06
N GLY A 221 -5.10 5.17 4.82
CA GLY A 221 -5.60 5.41 3.48
C GLY A 221 -7.07 5.78 3.44
N THR A 222 -7.68 5.55 2.28
CA THR A 222 -9.12 5.73 2.09
C THR A 222 -9.78 4.45 1.61
N ILE A 223 -11.08 4.32 1.88
CA ILE A 223 -11.94 3.27 1.36
C ILE A 223 -13.18 3.95 0.78
N SER A 224 -13.48 3.65 -0.48
CA SER A 224 -14.63 4.26 -1.16
C SER A 224 -15.29 3.30 -2.14
N LEU A 225 -16.51 3.65 -2.55
CA LEU A 225 -17.15 3.00 -3.68
C LEU A 225 -16.58 3.55 -5.00
N CYS A 226 -16.03 2.66 -5.82
CA CYS A 226 -15.74 2.93 -7.22
C CYS A 226 -16.91 2.46 -8.08
N THR A 227 -17.37 3.31 -9.01
CA THR A 227 -18.54 3.03 -9.87
C THR A 227 -18.23 3.26 -11.34
N GLY A 228 -18.86 2.51 -12.23
CA GLY A 228 -18.73 2.67 -13.67
C GLY A 228 -19.93 2.17 -14.45
N ASP A 229 -19.98 2.50 -15.74
CA ASP A 229 -21.07 2.14 -16.65
C ASP A 229 -20.84 0.82 -17.40
N GLU A 230 -19.58 0.37 -17.47
CA GLU A 230 -19.16 -0.75 -18.31
C GLU A 230 -18.37 -1.77 -17.50
N PHE A 231 -18.42 -3.03 -17.95
CA PHE A 231 -17.57 -4.11 -17.46
C PHE A 231 -16.53 -4.47 -18.52
N PRO A 232 -15.24 -4.64 -18.17
CA PRO A 232 -14.64 -4.59 -16.83
C PRO A 232 -14.62 -3.17 -16.23
N LEU A 233 -14.83 -3.08 -14.91
CA LEU A 233 -14.91 -1.80 -14.20
C LEU A 233 -13.55 -1.11 -14.22
N LYS A 234 -13.47 0.11 -14.74
CA LYS A 234 -12.22 0.89 -14.71
C LYS A 234 -11.89 1.32 -13.28
N ARG A 235 -10.59 1.40 -12.96
CA ARG A 235 -10.15 2.02 -11.70
C ARG A 235 -10.63 3.48 -11.64
N CYS A 236 -11.06 3.89 -10.46
CA CYS A 236 -11.38 5.27 -10.13
C CYS A 236 -10.11 6.09 -9.88
N LEU A 237 -9.09 5.48 -9.28
CA LEU A 237 -7.76 6.05 -9.16
C LEU A 237 -6.70 5.09 -9.73
N GLY A 238 -6.02 5.57 -10.76
CA GLY A 238 -4.97 4.84 -11.47
C GLY A 238 -5.41 4.32 -12.83
N GLU A 239 -4.54 3.53 -13.46
CA GLU A 239 -4.78 2.97 -14.78
C GLU A 239 -5.25 1.50 -14.70
N GLY A 240 -5.96 1.04 -15.73
CA GLY A 240 -6.44 -0.34 -15.84
C GLY A 240 -7.85 -0.55 -15.29
N THR A 241 -8.18 -1.82 -15.04
CA THR A 241 -9.50 -2.26 -14.58
C THR A 241 -9.42 -3.08 -13.29
N LEU A 242 -10.53 -3.15 -12.58
CA LEU A 242 -10.78 -3.91 -11.36
C LEU A 242 -11.40 -5.28 -11.65
#